data_AF-A0A0C2BK66-F1
#
_entry.id   AF-A0A0C2BK66-F1
#
_cell.length_a   1.000
_cell.length_b   1.000
_cell.length_c   1.000
_cell.angle_alpha   90.00
_cell.angle_beta   90.00
_cell.angle_gamma   90.00
#
_symmetry.space_group_name_H-M   'P 1'
#
loop_
_entity.id
_entity.type
_entity.pdbx_description
1 polymer ?
#
loop_
_entity_poly.entity_id
_entity_poly.type
_entity_poly.pdbx_seq_one_letter_code
_entity_poly.pdbx_strand_id
1 'polypeptide(L)'
;MTKRHLMKRLFLIVLAMGIFVPACVIGLELVREPGSDQVSTLAADSNGQIARGAYLARAGNCMACHTTRGGQEYAGGRAISTPFGNIYSSNITPDKKTGIGTWTSNDFWRAIHNGKSKDGSFLYPAFPYTSYTKVTRADSDAIFAYLRTLTPVAQENRQHELQFPFSQRILLAFWRMLYFSPGAYQEQGNQSPEWNRGAYLVQGLGHCSACHTSRNFLGGSADTAALTGGMIPTLNWYASSLALDAGAARRDWQTKDLADLLKTGVSSKGAVFGPMAEVISGSLQHLSASDINAMAIYLKSIPHVDTIAQSELGEVSKQEEAVLKQGAKLYEKYCAECHKSDGKGAPPGYPPLVGTRSLAARSPINPIRIVLNGGYPPTTKGNPRPYGMPPFAVELNDSEVAAVVSYIRTSWGNKGNMVSPIDVGRFRGAPIE
;
A
#
# COMPACT_ATOMS: atom_id res chain seq x y z
N MET A 1 -38.16 45.73 -7.84
CA MET A 1 -37.42 44.93 -6.84
C MET A 1 -36.00 45.48 -6.73
N THR A 2 -35.59 45.96 -5.56
CA THR A 2 -34.26 46.56 -5.35
C THR A 2 -33.17 45.48 -5.39
N LYS A 3 -31.97 45.81 -5.93
CA LYS A 3 -30.79 44.91 -5.97
C LYS A 3 -30.52 44.21 -4.62
N ARG A 4 -30.83 44.88 -3.50
CA ARG A 4 -30.71 44.37 -2.13
C ARG A 4 -31.63 43.17 -1.83
N HIS A 5 -32.85 43.13 -2.37
CA HIS A 5 -33.74 41.97 -2.23
C HIS A 5 -33.31 40.79 -3.10
N LEU A 6 -32.76 41.07 -4.29
CA LEU A 6 -32.21 40.02 -5.15
C LEU A 6 -30.96 39.38 -4.53
N MET A 7 -30.04 40.18 -4.00
CA MET A 7 -28.84 39.67 -3.30
C MET A 7 -29.19 38.87 -2.03
N LYS A 8 -30.18 39.30 -1.24
CA LYS A 8 -30.66 38.55 -0.07
C LYS A 8 -31.27 37.19 -0.46
N ARG A 9 -32.07 37.15 -1.54
CA ARG A 9 -32.63 35.89 -2.06
C ARG A 9 -31.53 34.96 -2.58
N LEU A 10 -30.56 35.50 -3.32
CA LEU A 10 -29.43 34.71 -3.82
C LEU A 10 -28.60 34.14 -2.66
N PHE A 11 -28.30 34.94 -1.64
CA PHE A 11 -27.59 34.49 -0.44
C PHE A 11 -28.34 33.38 0.31
N LEU A 12 -29.65 33.53 0.51
CA LEU A 12 -30.47 32.49 1.15
C LEU A 12 -30.55 31.21 0.32
N ILE A 13 -30.62 31.30 -1.00
CA ILE A 13 -30.59 30.13 -1.90
C ILE A 13 -29.24 29.42 -1.80
N VAL A 14 -28.12 30.17 -1.83
CA VAL A 14 -26.78 29.58 -1.69
C VAL A 14 -26.61 28.92 -0.31
N LEU A 15 -27.09 29.57 0.76
CA LEU A 15 -27.06 29.00 2.12
C LEU A 15 -27.92 27.73 2.22
N ALA A 16 -29.14 27.76 1.67
CA ALA A 16 -30.04 26.62 1.66
C ALA A 16 -29.46 25.45 0.84
N MET A 17 -28.87 25.71 -0.33
CA MET A 17 -28.16 24.69 -1.11
C MET A 17 -26.93 24.16 -0.38
N GLY A 18 -26.21 25.02 0.35
CA GLY A 18 -25.06 24.65 1.17
C GLY A 18 -25.38 23.67 2.31
N ILE A 19 -26.66 23.57 2.71
CA ILE A 19 -27.14 22.61 3.72
C ILE A 19 -27.86 21.43 3.06
N PHE A 20 -28.73 21.71 2.09
CA PHE A 20 -29.57 20.71 1.44
C PHE A 20 -28.76 19.69 0.65
N VAL A 21 -27.76 20.14 -0.12
CA VAL A 21 -26.94 19.23 -0.93
C VAL A 21 -26.16 18.25 -0.03
N PRO A 22 -25.40 18.68 0.99
CA PRO A 22 -24.75 17.75 1.92
C PRO A 22 -25.74 16.82 2.63
N ALA A 23 -26.90 17.30 3.05
CA ALA A 23 -27.92 16.48 3.70
C ALA A 23 -28.46 15.39 2.77
N CYS A 24 -28.74 15.71 1.51
CA CYS A 24 -29.13 14.74 0.49
C CYS A 24 -28.03 13.71 0.21
N VAL A 25 -26.77 14.16 0.12
CA VAL A 25 -25.62 13.26 -0.08
C VAL A 25 -25.47 12.28 1.06
N ILE A 26 -25.53 12.78 2.29
CA ILE A 26 -25.48 11.97 3.51
C ILE A 26 -26.66 10.99 3.53
N GLY A 27 -27.89 11.46 3.27
CA GLY A 27 -29.07 10.61 3.22
C GLY A 27 -28.94 9.49 2.19
N LEU A 28 -28.46 9.82 0.99
CA LEU A 28 -28.20 8.85 -0.07
C LEU A 28 -27.13 7.84 0.34
N GLU A 29 -25.97 8.26 0.85
CA GLU A 29 -24.91 7.34 1.28
C GLU A 29 -25.32 6.47 2.47
N LEU A 30 -26.15 6.96 3.39
CA LEU A 30 -26.67 6.17 4.49
C LEU A 30 -27.61 5.06 3.99
N VAL A 31 -28.50 5.38 3.05
CA VAL A 31 -29.50 4.42 2.52
C VAL A 31 -28.91 3.50 1.43
N ARG A 32 -27.90 3.96 0.69
CA ARG A 32 -27.31 3.22 -0.43
C ARG A 32 -26.47 2.05 0.06
N GLU A 33 -26.89 0.84 -0.29
CA GLU A 33 -26.22 -0.42 0.02
C GLU A 33 -26.04 -1.25 -1.27
N PRO A 34 -25.17 -0.84 -2.20
CA PRO A 34 -24.99 -1.53 -3.47
C PRO A 34 -24.54 -2.97 -3.21
N GLY A 35 -25.13 -3.93 -3.93
CA GLY A 35 -24.82 -5.35 -3.77
C GLY A 35 -25.33 -5.97 -2.47
N SER A 36 -26.16 -5.29 -1.67
CA SER A 36 -26.79 -5.89 -0.47
C SER A 36 -27.91 -6.88 -0.81
N ASP A 37 -28.42 -6.81 -2.03
CA ASP A 37 -29.34 -7.75 -2.66
C ASP A 37 -28.66 -9.07 -3.08
N GLN A 38 -27.32 -9.09 -3.14
CA GLN A 38 -26.56 -10.31 -3.42
C GLN A 38 -26.89 -11.35 -2.34
N VAL A 39 -27.38 -12.50 -2.78
CA VAL A 39 -27.74 -13.59 -1.88
C VAL A 39 -26.47 -14.30 -1.43
N SER A 40 -26.35 -14.53 -0.11
CA SER A 40 -25.30 -15.39 0.45
C SER A 40 -25.46 -16.78 -0.12
N THR A 41 -24.47 -17.28 -0.85
CA THR A 41 -24.44 -18.66 -1.30
C THR A 41 -23.58 -19.47 -0.33
N LEU A 42 -24.24 -20.14 0.62
CA LEU A 42 -23.54 -21.12 1.45
C LEU A 42 -23.02 -22.23 0.54
N ALA A 43 -21.73 -22.52 0.62
CA ALA A 43 -21.13 -23.59 -0.17
C ALA A 43 -21.67 -24.96 0.30
N ALA A 44 -21.90 -25.87 -0.64
CA ALA A 44 -22.28 -27.25 -0.31
C ALA A 44 -21.18 -27.98 0.49
N ASP A 45 -19.91 -27.59 0.30
CA ASP A 45 -18.76 -28.06 1.07
C ASP A 45 -18.28 -26.97 2.04
N SER A 46 -18.65 -27.13 3.31
CA SER A 46 -18.26 -26.21 4.38
C SER A 46 -16.76 -26.21 4.65
N ASN A 47 -16.08 -27.36 4.53
CA ASN A 47 -14.64 -27.46 4.77
C ASN A 47 -13.86 -26.76 3.65
N GLY A 48 -14.25 -26.99 2.39
CA GLY A 48 -13.69 -26.28 1.24
C GLY A 48 -13.88 -24.76 1.33
N GLN A 49 -15.05 -24.31 1.81
CA GLN A 49 -15.32 -22.88 2.04
C GLN A 49 -14.41 -22.28 3.12
N ILE A 50 -14.24 -22.96 4.25
CA ILE A 50 -13.35 -22.52 5.34
C ILE A 50 -11.90 -22.47 4.87
N ALA A 51 -11.42 -23.50 4.15
CA ALA A 51 -10.06 -23.53 3.62
C ALA A 51 -9.82 -22.39 2.62
N ARG A 52 -10.79 -22.11 1.73
CA ARG A 52 -10.76 -20.95 0.84
C ARG A 52 -10.76 -19.63 1.61
N GLY A 53 -11.57 -19.53 2.66
CA GLY A 53 -11.61 -18.38 3.55
C GLY A 53 -10.26 -18.09 4.22
N ALA A 54 -9.60 -19.12 4.75
CA ALA A 54 -8.27 -19.03 5.34
C ALA A 54 -7.24 -18.54 4.33
N TYR A 55 -7.29 -19.07 3.10
CA TYR A 55 -6.43 -18.65 2.00
C TYR A 55 -6.63 -17.17 1.64
N LEU A 56 -7.88 -16.73 1.51
CA LEU A 56 -8.22 -15.35 1.15
C LEU A 56 -7.95 -14.37 2.29
N ALA A 57 -8.14 -14.77 3.56
CA ALA A 57 -7.77 -13.96 4.71
C ALA A 57 -6.26 -13.71 4.78
N ARG A 58 -5.43 -14.68 4.34
CA ARG A 58 -4.00 -14.47 4.12
C ARG A 58 -3.74 -13.56 2.93
N ALA A 59 -4.42 -13.75 1.80
CA ALA A 59 -4.29 -12.87 0.63
C ALA A 59 -4.57 -11.40 0.97
N GLY A 60 -5.63 -11.14 1.73
CA GLY A 60 -6.02 -9.82 2.25
C GLY A 60 -5.18 -9.32 3.42
N ASN A 61 -4.15 -10.08 3.83
CA ASN A 61 -3.28 -9.76 4.96
C ASN A 61 -4.04 -9.39 6.25
N CYS A 62 -5.22 -10.00 6.48
CA CYS A 62 -6.13 -9.58 7.56
C CYS A 62 -5.44 -9.66 8.94
N MET A 63 -4.63 -10.71 9.15
CA MET A 63 -3.92 -10.94 10.41
C MET A 63 -2.92 -9.83 10.74
N ALA A 64 -2.20 -9.31 9.74
CA ALA A 64 -1.21 -8.26 9.97
C ALA A 64 -1.86 -6.98 10.50
N CYS A 65 -3.04 -6.61 9.99
CA CYS A 65 -3.76 -5.44 10.49
C CYS A 65 -4.48 -5.73 11.80
N HIS A 66 -5.08 -6.91 11.95
CA HIS A 66 -5.93 -7.24 13.10
C HIS A 66 -5.18 -7.97 14.23
N THR A 67 -3.87 -7.80 14.34
CA THR A 67 -3.07 -8.39 15.42
C THR A 67 -2.04 -7.37 15.87
N THR A 68 -2.03 -7.05 17.16
CA THR A 68 -0.94 -6.25 17.74
C THR A 68 0.31 -7.10 17.97
N ARG A 69 1.49 -6.49 17.99
CA ARG A 69 2.76 -7.21 18.21
C ARG A 69 2.74 -7.90 19.58
N GLY A 70 2.94 -9.21 19.60
CA GLY A 70 2.85 -10.04 20.81
C GLY A 70 1.43 -10.27 21.34
N GLY A 71 0.41 -9.81 20.63
CA GLY A 71 -1.01 -10.03 20.95
C GLY A 71 -1.55 -11.34 20.39
N GLN A 72 -2.83 -11.60 20.68
CA GLN A 72 -3.56 -12.74 20.14
C GLN A 72 -3.95 -12.48 18.68
N GLU A 73 -3.84 -13.52 17.83
CA GLU A 73 -4.17 -13.43 16.41
C GLU A 73 -5.60 -12.93 16.19
N TYR A 74 -5.77 -11.98 15.27
CA TYR A 74 -7.07 -11.41 14.87
C TYR A 74 -7.83 -10.62 15.96
N ALA A 75 -7.27 -10.47 17.16
CA ALA A 75 -7.91 -9.78 18.29
C ALA A 75 -7.91 -8.24 18.19
N GLY A 76 -7.29 -7.67 17.16
CA GLY A 76 -7.23 -6.23 16.91
C GLY A 76 -6.21 -5.50 17.78
N GLY A 77 -6.41 -4.20 17.95
CA GLY A 77 -5.59 -3.32 18.77
C GLY A 77 -4.31 -2.76 18.12
N ARG A 78 -3.94 -3.17 16.89
CA ARG A 78 -2.80 -2.58 16.18
C ARG A 78 -3.11 -1.12 15.84
N ALA A 79 -2.16 -0.23 16.16
CA ALA A 79 -2.20 1.16 15.73
C ALA A 79 -1.74 1.26 14.27
N ILE A 80 -2.50 1.99 13.47
CA ILE A 80 -2.19 2.38 12.10
C ILE A 80 -2.05 3.90 12.12
N SER A 81 -0.82 4.37 12.12
CA SER A 81 -0.52 5.80 12.13
C SER A 81 -0.83 6.39 10.76
N THR A 82 -1.65 7.44 10.76
CA THR A 82 -1.98 8.24 9.56
C THR A 82 -1.60 9.70 9.79
N PRO A 83 -1.47 10.52 8.73
CA PRO A 83 -1.30 11.97 8.88
C PRO A 83 -2.44 12.67 9.66
N PHE A 84 -3.56 11.97 9.89
CA PHE A 84 -4.75 12.49 10.55
C PHE A 84 -4.89 12.02 12.01
N GLY A 85 -3.95 11.21 12.49
CA GLY A 85 -3.97 10.56 13.80
C GLY A 85 -3.93 9.03 13.71
N ASN A 86 -4.03 8.35 14.86
CA ASN A 86 -3.96 6.90 14.92
C ASN A 86 -5.33 6.26 14.74
N ILE A 87 -5.41 5.29 13.83
CA ILE A 87 -6.56 4.40 13.68
C ILE A 87 -6.19 3.06 14.30
N TYR A 88 -7.10 2.46 15.06
CA TYR A 88 -6.87 1.17 15.72
C TYR A 88 -7.69 0.08 15.03
N SER A 89 -7.05 -1.04 14.70
CA SER A 89 -7.73 -2.20 14.13
C SER A 89 -8.70 -2.81 15.15
N SER A 90 -9.85 -3.29 14.68
CA SER A 90 -10.85 -3.96 15.51
C SER A 90 -10.54 -5.45 15.75
N ASN A 91 -11.14 -6.04 16.77
CA ASN A 91 -11.17 -7.47 16.99
C ASN A 91 -12.12 -8.14 15.98
N ILE A 92 -11.60 -9.07 15.19
CA ILE A 92 -12.38 -9.83 14.20
C ILE A 92 -12.47 -11.32 14.51
N THR A 93 -12.15 -11.71 15.74
CA THR A 93 -12.44 -13.05 16.27
C THR A 93 -13.95 -13.24 16.48
N PRO A 94 -14.46 -14.47 16.62
CA PRO A 94 -15.88 -14.72 16.82
C PRO A 94 -16.36 -14.44 18.26
N ASP A 95 -15.59 -13.68 19.05
CA ASP A 95 -16.04 -13.20 20.35
C ASP A 95 -17.33 -12.37 20.22
N LYS A 96 -18.32 -12.67 21.07
CA LYS A 96 -19.67 -12.11 20.97
C LYS A 96 -19.77 -10.66 21.45
N LYS A 97 -18.90 -10.25 22.37
CA LYS A 97 -18.97 -8.93 23.01
C LYS A 97 -18.09 -7.90 22.29
N THR A 98 -16.88 -8.30 21.93
CA THR A 98 -15.82 -7.41 21.46
C THR A 98 -15.40 -7.68 20.01
N GLY A 99 -15.67 -8.88 19.51
CA GLY A 99 -15.38 -9.30 18.13
C GLY A 99 -16.59 -9.27 17.19
N ILE A 100 -16.53 -10.05 16.12
CA ILE A 100 -17.60 -10.21 15.11
C ILE A 100 -18.56 -11.36 15.44
N GLY A 101 -18.59 -11.80 16.70
CA GLY A 101 -19.35 -12.95 17.18
C GLY A 101 -20.86 -12.91 16.92
N THR A 102 -21.44 -11.71 16.82
CA THR A 102 -22.87 -11.49 16.55
C THR A 102 -23.15 -11.01 15.13
N TRP A 103 -22.14 -10.89 14.27
CA TRP A 103 -22.31 -10.43 12.89
C TRP A 103 -22.92 -11.54 12.04
N THR A 104 -23.70 -11.15 11.04
CA THR A 104 -24.17 -12.03 9.96
C THR A 104 -23.21 -11.96 8.76
N SER A 105 -23.33 -12.88 7.80
CA SER A 105 -22.56 -12.80 6.54
C SER A 105 -22.88 -11.51 5.78
N ASN A 106 -24.12 -11.02 5.85
CA ASN A 106 -24.52 -9.73 5.28
C ASN A 106 -23.83 -8.55 5.98
N ASP A 107 -23.68 -8.56 7.31
CA ASP A 107 -22.97 -7.49 8.03
C ASP A 107 -21.50 -7.46 7.63
N PHE A 108 -20.87 -8.63 7.53
CA PHE A 108 -19.48 -8.75 7.08
C PHE A 108 -19.31 -8.28 5.63
N TRP A 109 -20.21 -8.70 4.73
CA TRP A 109 -20.25 -8.24 3.34
C TRP A 109 -20.36 -6.71 3.26
N ARG A 110 -21.30 -6.09 3.98
CA ARG A 110 -21.43 -4.61 3.99
C ARG A 110 -20.16 -3.93 4.50
N ALA A 111 -19.47 -4.50 5.49
CA ALA A 111 -18.20 -3.95 5.94
C ALA A 111 -17.14 -3.99 4.84
N ILE A 112 -16.84 -5.17 4.30
CA ILE A 112 -15.75 -5.29 3.31
C ILE A 112 -16.11 -4.63 1.97
N HIS A 113 -17.37 -4.72 1.55
CA HIS A 113 -17.82 -4.31 0.22
C HIS A 113 -18.19 -2.83 0.16
N ASN A 114 -18.87 -2.35 1.21
CA ASN A 114 -19.42 -0.99 1.26
C ASN A 114 -18.73 -0.10 2.29
N GLY A 115 -17.81 -0.60 3.11
CA GLY A 115 -17.16 0.20 4.15
C GLY A 115 -18.11 0.65 5.25
N LYS A 116 -19.10 -0.19 5.60
CA LYS A 116 -20.09 0.10 6.64
C LYS A 116 -20.10 -0.97 7.72
N SER A 117 -20.01 -0.55 8.97
CA SER A 117 -20.07 -1.43 10.13
C SER A 117 -21.46 -2.06 10.31
N LYS A 118 -21.58 -3.02 11.23
CA LYS A 118 -22.86 -3.67 11.58
C LYS A 118 -23.94 -2.65 12.00
N ASP A 119 -23.56 -1.59 12.70
CA ASP A 119 -24.44 -0.50 13.14
C ASP A 119 -24.76 0.54 12.04
N GLY A 120 -24.25 0.34 10.82
CA GLY A 120 -24.43 1.25 9.69
C GLY A 120 -23.43 2.42 9.65
N SER A 121 -22.57 2.57 10.66
CA SER A 121 -21.55 3.63 10.67
C SER A 121 -20.51 3.41 9.57
N PHE A 122 -20.06 4.50 8.93
CA PHE A 122 -18.98 4.43 7.95
C PHE A 122 -17.66 4.05 8.61
N LEU A 123 -16.97 3.09 8.02
CA LEU A 123 -15.61 2.71 8.37
C LEU A 123 -14.62 3.69 7.75
N TYR A 124 -13.53 3.98 8.46
CA TYR A 124 -12.45 4.79 7.91
C TYR A 124 -11.72 4.04 6.79
N PRO A 125 -11.30 4.72 5.71
CA PRO A 125 -10.69 4.08 4.53
C PRO A 125 -9.29 3.49 4.78
N ALA A 126 -8.76 3.60 6.01
CA ALA A 126 -7.64 2.76 6.45
C ALA A 126 -8.02 1.27 6.47
N PHE A 127 -9.30 0.96 6.69
CA PHE A 127 -9.86 -0.32 6.29
C PHE A 127 -10.07 -0.27 4.76
N PRO A 128 -9.38 -1.10 3.96
CA PRO A 128 -9.24 -0.91 2.51
C PRO A 128 -10.49 -1.35 1.72
N TYR A 129 -11.69 -0.96 2.18
CA TYR A 129 -12.96 -1.28 1.53
C TYR A 129 -13.06 -0.70 0.09
N THR A 130 -12.31 0.35 -0.22
CA THR A 130 -12.23 0.88 -1.60
C THR A 130 -11.58 -0.10 -2.57
N SER A 131 -10.77 -1.03 -2.08
CA SER A 131 -10.23 -2.17 -2.82
C SER A 131 -11.09 -3.42 -2.62
N TYR A 132 -11.47 -3.74 -1.37
CA TYR A 132 -12.24 -4.95 -1.05
C TYR A 132 -13.64 -4.97 -1.64
N THR A 133 -14.17 -3.82 -2.08
CA THR A 133 -15.38 -3.80 -2.91
C THR A 133 -15.27 -4.67 -4.16
N LYS A 134 -14.06 -4.98 -4.65
CA LYS A 134 -13.84 -5.89 -5.77
C LYS A 134 -14.06 -7.36 -5.42
N VAL A 135 -14.03 -7.72 -4.14
CA VAL A 135 -14.19 -9.10 -3.66
C VAL A 135 -15.60 -9.60 -3.96
N THR A 136 -15.69 -10.85 -4.44
CA THR A 136 -16.98 -11.47 -4.76
C THR A 136 -17.74 -11.83 -3.48
N ARG A 137 -19.08 -11.97 -3.59
CA ARG A 137 -19.90 -12.36 -2.44
C ARG A 137 -19.49 -13.72 -1.86
N ALA A 138 -19.22 -14.71 -2.72
CA ALA A 138 -18.78 -16.03 -2.29
C ALA A 138 -17.45 -15.99 -1.53
N ASP A 139 -16.50 -15.16 -1.97
CA ASP A 139 -15.21 -15.01 -1.30
C ASP A 139 -15.32 -14.27 0.04
N SER A 140 -16.21 -13.28 0.12
CA SER A 140 -16.59 -12.64 1.40
C SER A 140 -17.12 -13.66 2.41
N ASP A 141 -18.09 -14.47 1.98
CA ASP A 141 -18.73 -15.46 2.84
C ASP A 141 -17.73 -16.55 3.26
N ALA A 142 -16.79 -16.92 2.39
CA ALA A 142 -15.70 -17.83 2.72
C ALA A 142 -14.77 -17.26 3.80
N ILE A 143 -14.31 -16.00 3.65
CA ILE A 143 -13.50 -15.33 4.67
C ILE A 143 -14.25 -15.28 6.00
N PHE A 144 -15.53 -14.89 5.97
CA PHE A 144 -16.36 -14.85 7.17
C PHE A 144 -16.45 -16.23 7.83
N ALA A 145 -16.75 -17.28 7.06
CA ALA A 145 -16.81 -18.66 7.55
C ALA A 145 -15.50 -19.10 8.23
N TYR A 146 -14.35 -18.76 7.66
CA TYR A 146 -13.05 -19.01 8.30
C TYR A 146 -12.88 -18.24 9.61
N LEU A 147 -13.16 -16.94 9.64
CA LEU A 147 -13.05 -16.13 10.86
C LEU A 147 -13.94 -16.66 11.99
N ARG A 148 -15.09 -17.27 11.65
CA ARG A 148 -15.98 -17.94 12.61
C ARG A 148 -15.37 -19.17 13.29
N THR A 149 -14.32 -19.76 12.72
CA THR A 149 -13.62 -20.91 13.30
C THR A 149 -12.49 -20.54 14.25
N LEU A 150 -12.09 -19.27 14.28
CA LEU A 150 -11.00 -18.82 15.13
C LEU A 150 -11.35 -18.93 16.61
N THR A 151 -10.33 -19.01 17.45
CA THR A 151 -10.51 -18.93 18.90
C THR A 151 -11.07 -17.55 19.26
N PRO A 152 -12.22 -17.47 19.96
CA PRO A 152 -12.74 -16.20 20.44
C PRO A 152 -11.77 -15.54 21.41
N VAL A 153 -11.45 -14.27 21.21
CA VAL A 153 -10.62 -13.49 22.13
C VAL A 153 -11.44 -12.30 22.64
N ALA A 154 -11.60 -12.20 23.95
CA ALA A 154 -12.25 -11.05 24.58
C ALA A 154 -11.25 -9.90 24.69
N GLN A 155 -11.24 -9.01 23.69
CA GLN A 155 -10.37 -7.84 23.63
C GLN A 155 -11.17 -6.63 23.14
N GLU A 156 -11.36 -5.64 24.02
CA GLU A 156 -12.12 -4.45 23.68
C GLU A 156 -11.43 -3.60 22.61
N ASN A 157 -12.24 -3.05 21.69
CA ASN A 157 -11.75 -2.19 20.63
C ASN A 157 -11.39 -0.81 21.17
N ARG A 158 -10.20 -0.32 20.82
CA ARG A 158 -9.77 1.04 21.14
C ARG A 158 -10.39 2.05 20.17
N GLN A 159 -10.84 3.20 20.72
CA GLN A 159 -11.30 4.31 19.89
C GLN A 159 -10.16 4.92 19.09
N HIS A 160 -10.46 5.41 17.89
CA HIS A 160 -9.47 6.09 17.06
C HIS A 160 -9.09 7.45 17.64
N GLU A 161 -7.82 7.81 17.49
CA GLU A 161 -7.26 9.09 17.95
C GLU A 161 -7.07 10.02 16.75
N LEU A 162 -8.17 10.26 16.04
CA LEU A 162 -8.19 11.16 14.90
C LEU A 162 -8.41 12.59 15.36
N GLN A 163 -7.73 13.53 14.71
CA GLN A 163 -7.90 14.95 14.99
C GLN A 163 -9.12 15.52 14.26
N PHE A 164 -9.76 16.54 14.81
CA PHE A 164 -10.77 17.30 14.08
C PHE A 164 -10.15 17.93 12.82
N PRO A 165 -10.83 17.92 11.64
CA PRO A 165 -12.19 17.44 11.41
C PRO A 165 -12.32 15.93 11.10
N PHE A 166 -11.22 15.21 10.95
CA PHE A 166 -11.20 13.80 10.52
C PHE A 166 -11.82 12.81 11.52
N SER A 167 -11.98 13.19 12.79
CA SER A 167 -12.73 12.41 13.79
C SER A 167 -14.24 12.32 13.52
N GLN A 168 -14.79 13.15 12.64
CA GLN A 168 -16.23 13.21 12.37
C GLN A 168 -16.63 12.21 11.29
N ARG A 169 -17.21 11.06 11.70
CA ARG A 169 -17.62 9.98 10.77
C ARG A 169 -18.59 10.42 9.68
N ILE A 170 -19.41 11.42 9.94
CA ILE A 170 -20.39 11.91 8.94
C ILE A 170 -19.70 12.52 7.71
N LEU A 171 -18.50 13.08 7.87
CA LEU A 171 -17.70 13.63 6.76
C LEU A 171 -17.21 12.54 5.81
N LEU A 172 -17.21 11.27 6.24
CA LEU A 172 -16.89 10.15 5.36
C LEU A 172 -17.93 9.97 4.26
N ALA A 173 -19.19 10.38 4.44
CA ALA A 173 -20.18 10.34 3.36
C ALA A 173 -19.73 11.19 2.15
N PHE A 174 -19.22 12.39 2.42
CA PHE A 174 -18.68 13.26 1.37
C PHE A 174 -17.37 12.69 0.78
N TRP A 175 -16.48 12.16 1.62
CA TRP A 175 -15.25 11.52 1.14
C TRP A 175 -15.55 10.35 0.19
N ARG A 176 -16.55 9.52 0.53
CA ARG A 176 -16.96 8.37 -0.27
C ARG A 176 -17.51 8.78 -1.63
N MET A 177 -18.31 9.84 -1.69
CA MET A 177 -18.76 10.38 -2.97
C MET A 177 -17.59 10.69 -3.92
N LEU A 178 -16.48 11.20 -3.38
CA LEU A 178 -15.32 11.61 -4.19
C LEU A 178 -14.40 10.44 -4.56
N TYR A 179 -14.25 9.44 -3.68
CA TYR A 179 -13.16 8.46 -3.78
C TYR A 179 -13.60 6.99 -3.72
N PHE A 180 -14.90 6.71 -3.59
CA PHE A 180 -15.41 5.35 -3.49
C PHE A 180 -16.42 5.02 -4.60
N SER A 181 -16.07 4.02 -5.40
CA SER A 181 -16.96 3.44 -6.42
C SER A 181 -17.22 1.97 -6.08
N PRO A 182 -18.37 1.65 -5.47
CA PRO A 182 -18.69 0.29 -5.07
C PRO A 182 -18.89 -0.61 -6.29
N GLY A 183 -18.41 -1.85 -6.21
CA GLY A 183 -18.70 -2.88 -7.19
C GLY A 183 -17.64 -3.98 -7.25
N ALA A 184 -18.14 -5.22 -7.28
CA ALA A 184 -17.33 -6.42 -7.45
C ALA A 184 -16.52 -6.36 -8.74
N TYR A 185 -15.39 -7.07 -8.77
CA TYR A 185 -14.61 -7.21 -9.99
C TYR A 185 -15.46 -7.85 -11.09
N GLN A 186 -15.34 -7.31 -12.30
CA GLN A 186 -15.96 -7.85 -13.49
C GLN A 186 -14.85 -8.29 -14.44
N GLU A 187 -14.93 -9.53 -14.90
CA GLU A 187 -13.95 -10.07 -15.84
C GLU A 187 -13.97 -9.29 -17.15
N GLN A 188 -12.78 -9.03 -17.68
CA GLN A 188 -12.61 -8.39 -18.98
C GLN A 188 -12.55 -9.46 -20.05
N GLY A 189 -13.55 -9.47 -20.95
CA GLY A 189 -13.68 -10.50 -21.99
C GLY A 189 -12.57 -10.52 -23.04
N ASN A 190 -11.77 -9.45 -23.12
CA ASN A 190 -10.59 -9.36 -23.99
C ASN A 190 -9.28 -9.77 -23.28
N GLN A 191 -9.35 -10.27 -22.04
CA GLN A 191 -8.19 -10.67 -21.24
C GLN A 191 -8.26 -12.16 -20.90
N SER A 192 -7.10 -12.78 -20.65
CA SER A 192 -7.06 -14.20 -20.28
C SER A 192 -7.61 -14.44 -18.87
N PRO A 193 -8.04 -15.67 -18.54
CA PRO A 193 -8.46 -16.03 -17.19
C PRO A 193 -7.38 -15.73 -16.12
N GLU A 194 -6.12 -15.98 -16.44
CA GLU A 194 -4.98 -15.70 -15.54
C GLU A 194 -4.81 -14.20 -15.31
N TRP A 195 -4.98 -13.40 -16.36
CA TRP A 195 -4.94 -11.95 -16.24
C TRP A 195 -6.06 -11.43 -15.34
N ASN A 196 -7.30 -11.88 -15.57
CA ASN A 196 -8.47 -11.50 -14.77
C ASN A 196 -8.29 -11.92 -13.30
N ARG A 197 -7.73 -13.11 -13.07
CA ARG A 197 -7.38 -13.58 -11.71
C ARG A 197 -6.35 -12.68 -11.04
N GLY A 198 -5.31 -12.26 -11.76
CA GLY A 198 -4.30 -11.35 -11.27
C GLY A 198 -4.86 -9.97 -10.93
N ALA A 199 -5.69 -9.43 -11.82
CA ALA A 199 -6.38 -8.16 -11.64
C ALA A 199 -7.29 -8.19 -10.40
N TYR A 200 -8.09 -9.25 -10.24
CA TYR A 200 -8.95 -9.47 -9.08
C TYR A 200 -8.15 -9.43 -7.76
N LEU A 201 -7.03 -10.15 -7.70
CA LEU A 201 -6.20 -10.20 -6.50
C LEU A 201 -5.49 -8.87 -6.23
N VAL A 202 -4.91 -8.23 -7.25
CA VAL A 202 -4.17 -6.97 -7.09
C VAL A 202 -5.08 -5.80 -6.73
N GLN A 203 -6.26 -5.70 -7.35
CA GLN A 203 -7.22 -4.62 -7.13
C GLN A 203 -8.11 -4.86 -5.91
N GLY A 204 -8.36 -6.12 -5.56
CA GLY A 204 -9.18 -6.56 -4.44
C GLY A 204 -8.37 -6.77 -3.17
N LEU A 205 -8.23 -8.03 -2.74
CA LEU A 205 -7.62 -8.38 -1.44
C LEU A 205 -6.15 -7.96 -1.30
N GLY A 206 -5.37 -8.00 -2.38
CA GLY A 206 -3.98 -7.51 -2.36
C GLY A 206 -3.87 -6.00 -2.20
N HIS A 207 -4.96 -5.25 -2.47
CA HIS A 207 -5.13 -3.82 -2.26
C HIS A 207 -3.88 -2.99 -2.64
N CYS A 208 -3.21 -3.34 -3.76
CA CYS A 208 -1.88 -2.81 -4.07
C CYS A 208 -1.90 -1.29 -4.25
N SER A 209 -3.01 -0.74 -4.75
CA SER A 209 -3.25 0.70 -4.88
C SER A 209 -3.27 1.44 -3.56
N ALA A 210 -3.45 0.76 -2.43
CA ALA A 210 -3.47 1.40 -1.12
C ALA A 210 -2.13 2.08 -0.78
N CYS A 211 -1.03 1.53 -1.28
CA CYS A 211 0.33 2.08 -1.14
C CYS A 211 0.91 2.56 -2.47
N HIS A 212 0.68 1.83 -3.57
CA HIS A 212 1.28 2.12 -4.87
C HIS A 212 0.53 3.18 -5.68
N THR A 213 -0.33 3.98 -5.06
CA THR A 213 -1.01 5.12 -5.70
C THR A 213 -0.86 6.35 -4.81
N SER A 214 -0.59 7.50 -5.43
CA SER A 214 -0.51 8.77 -4.70
C SER A 214 -1.87 9.13 -4.07
N ARG A 215 -1.81 9.70 -2.87
CA ARG A 215 -2.98 10.22 -2.13
C ARG A 215 -2.87 11.73 -2.01
N ASN A 216 -4.00 12.40 -2.13
CA ASN A 216 -4.07 13.83 -1.90
C ASN A 216 -4.17 14.16 -0.40
N PHE A 217 -4.33 15.44 -0.07
CA PHE A 217 -4.41 15.92 1.32
C PHE A 217 -5.63 15.38 2.10
N LEU A 218 -6.66 14.86 1.42
CA LEU A 218 -7.82 14.19 2.04
C LEU A 218 -7.61 12.68 2.22
N GLY A 219 -6.42 12.17 1.89
CA GLY A 219 -6.10 10.74 1.95
C GLY A 219 -6.76 9.90 0.84
N GLY A 220 -7.45 10.53 -0.11
CA GLY A 220 -8.10 9.88 -1.25
C GLY A 220 -7.21 9.80 -2.50
N SER A 221 -7.56 8.89 -3.40
CA SER A 221 -6.95 8.75 -4.73
C SER A 221 -8.06 8.73 -5.78
N ALA A 222 -7.94 9.55 -6.82
CA ALA A 222 -8.95 9.65 -7.88
C ALA A 222 -8.90 8.47 -8.86
N ASP A 223 -7.70 7.91 -9.10
CA ASP A 223 -7.51 6.73 -9.94
C ASP A 223 -6.63 5.70 -9.22
N THR A 224 -7.27 4.68 -8.67
CA THR A 224 -6.58 3.59 -7.96
C THR A 224 -5.96 2.56 -8.90
N ALA A 225 -6.38 2.52 -10.17
CA ALA A 225 -5.84 1.60 -11.18
C ALA A 225 -4.52 2.11 -11.79
N ALA A 226 -4.28 3.43 -11.74
CA ALA A 226 -3.07 4.03 -12.31
C ALA A 226 -1.76 3.64 -11.60
N LEU A 227 -1.80 3.15 -10.35
CA LEU A 227 -0.64 2.67 -9.57
C LEU A 227 0.64 3.51 -9.76
N THR A 228 0.48 4.83 -9.65
CA THR A 228 1.51 5.83 -9.99
C THR A 228 2.65 5.94 -8.98
N GLY A 229 2.58 5.20 -7.87
CA GLY A 229 3.49 5.31 -6.74
C GLY A 229 3.08 6.43 -5.78
N GLY A 230 3.54 6.34 -4.54
CA GLY A 230 3.11 7.26 -3.49
C GLY A 230 4.03 7.23 -2.28
N MET A 231 4.09 8.37 -1.59
CA MET A 231 4.68 8.41 -0.25
C MET A 231 3.74 7.72 0.74
N ILE A 232 4.33 7.00 1.70
CA ILE A 232 3.68 6.48 2.90
C ILE A 232 4.20 7.35 4.06
N PRO A 233 3.56 8.50 4.35
CA PRO A 233 4.22 9.57 5.11
C PRO A 233 4.58 9.16 6.54
N THR A 234 3.70 8.43 7.22
CA THR A 234 3.90 8.01 8.61
C THR A 234 4.99 6.96 8.75
N LEU A 235 5.15 6.09 7.76
CA LEU A 235 6.23 5.10 7.73
C LEU A 235 7.52 5.67 7.12
N ASN A 236 7.47 6.88 6.54
CA ASN A 236 8.59 7.49 5.82
C ASN A 236 9.18 6.52 4.78
N TRP A 237 8.33 5.88 3.98
CA TRP A 237 8.70 5.03 2.84
C TRP A 237 8.04 5.54 1.56
N TYR A 238 8.67 5.30 0.42
CA TYR A 238 8.07 5.55 -0.88
C TYR A 238 7.72 4.22 -1.55
N ALA A 239 6.43 3.99 -1.79
CA ALA A 239 5.97 2.89 -2.63
C ALA A 239 6.19 3.28 -4.09
N SER A 240 7.14 2.61 -4.74
CA SER A 240 7.50 2.89 -6.13
C SER A 240 6.30 2.72 -7.07
N SER A 241 6.28 3.49 -8.15
CA SER A 241 5.27 3.32 -9.19
C SER A 241 5.30 1.91 -9.76
N LEU A 242 4.11 1.34 -9.97
CA LEU A 242 3.96 0.11 -10.74
C LEU A 242 3.69 0.46 -12.21
N ALA A 243 3.03 1.58 -12.53
CA ALA A 243 2.77 1.98 -13.91
C ALA A 243 3.92 2.78 -14.56
N LEU A 244 4.53 3.73 -13.85
CA LEU A 244 5.53 4.64 -14.41
C LEU A 244 6.89 3.97 -14.57
N ASP A 245 7.53 4.24 -15.70
CA ASP A 245 8.93 3.93 -15.93
C ASP A 245 9.79 5.11 -15.46
N ALA A 246 10.16 5.10 -14.17
CA ALA A 246 11.07 6.10 -13.61
C ALA A 246 12.51 5.79 -14.04
N GLY A 247 12.82 5.80 -15.35
CA GLY A 247 14.18 5.64 -15.89
C GLY A 247 14.87 4.30 -15.61
N ALA A 248 14.14 3.31 -15.10
CA ALA A 248 14.61 2.00 -14.69
C ALA A 248 13.68 0.98 -15.34
N ALA A 249 14.04 0.60 -16.58
CA ALA A 249 13.15 -0.01 -17.54
C ALA A 249 12.39 -1.19 -16.95
N ARG A 250 11.11 -0.97 -16.63
CA ARG A 250 10.17 -2.05 -16.33
C ARG A 250 10.10 -3.06 -17.48
N ARG A 251 10.42 -2.63 -18.69
CA ARG A 251 10.50 -3.44 -19.91
C ARG A 251 11.45 -4.64 -19.76
N ASP A 252 12.47 -4.53 -18.93
CA ASP A 252 13.47 -5.58 -18.72
C ASP A 252 13.06 -6.62 -17.65
N TRP A 253 11.95 -6.39 -16.95
CA TRP A 253 11.42 -7.34 -15.97
C TRP A 253 10.60 -8.42 -16.66
N GLN A 254 10.97 -9.68 -16.41
CA GLN A 254 10.16 -10.81 -16.81
C GLN A 254 9.05 -11.06 -15.79
N THR A 255 8.00 -11.76 -16.23
CA THR A 255 6.91 -12.18 -15.33
C THR A 255 7.46 -12.99 -14.16
N LYS A 256 8.47 -13.82 -14.42
CA LYS A 256 9.18 -14.60 -13.41
C LYS A 256 9.84 -13.71 -12.35
N ASP A 257 10.51 -12.63 -12.73
CA ASP A 257 11.18 -11.74 -11.77
C ASP A 257 10.18 -11.10 -10.81
N LEU A 258 8.99 -10.74 -11.31
CA LEU A 258 7.89 -10.22 -10.49
C LEU A 258 7.32 -11.33 -9.59
N ALA A 259 7.08 -12.53 -10.13
CA ALA A 259 6.56 -13.65 -9.36
C ALA A 259 7.51 -14.06 -8.21
N ASP A 260 8.81 -14.16 -8.50
CA ASP A 260 9.84 -14.46 -7.50
C ASP A 260 9.88 -13.37 -6.41
N LEU A 261 9.85 -12.09 -6.82
CA LEU A 261 9.84 -10.97 -5.89
C LEU A 261 8.61 -11.01 -4.99
N LEU A 262 7.40 -11.19 -5.53
CA LEU A 262 6.15 -11.22 -4.75
C LEU A 262 6.06 -12.45 -3.84
N LYS A 263 6.64 -13.58 -4.25
CA LYS A 263 6.59 -14.85 -3.49
C LYS A 263 7.61 -14.91 -2.37
N THR A 264 8.81 -14.37 -2.61
CA THR A 264 9.98 -14.61 -1.75
C THR A 264 10.58 -13.35 -1.14
N GLY A 265 10.25 -12.18 -1.70
CA GLY A 265 10.80 -10.88 -1.35
C GLY A 265 12.10 -10.52 -2.05
N VAL A 266 12.64 -11.43 -2.88
CA VAL A 266 13.87 -11.21 -3.66
C VAL A 266 13.70 -11.75 -5.08
N SER A 267 14.42 -11.18 -6.03
CA SER A 267 14.52 -11.66 -7.41
C SER A 267 15.87 -11.31 -8.02
N SER A 268 16.09 -11.73 -9.26
CA SER A 268 17.29 -11.33 -10.03
C SER A 268 17.40 -9.81 -10.23
N LYS A 269 16.28 -9.09 -10.10
CA LYS A 269 16.16 -7.65 -10.39
C LYS A 269 16.11 -6.77 -9.15
N GLY A 270 16.00 -7.34 -7.95
CA GLY A 270 15.94 -6.55 -6.71
C GLY A 270 15.38 -7.30 -5.52
N ALA A 271 15.27 -6.60 -4.40
CA ALA A 271 14.72 -7.09 -3.15
C ALA A 271 13.77 -6.05 -2.55
N VAL A 272 12.79 -6.51 -1.77
CA VAL A 272 11.89 -5.62 -1.02
C VAL A 272 12.38 -5.41 0.40
N PHE A 273 12.09 -4.24 0.95
CA PHE A 273 12.40 -3.84 2.31
C PHE A 273 11.21 -3.09 2.92
N GLY A 274 11.23 -2.89 4.24
CA GLY A 274 10.23 -2.10 4.95
C GLY A 274 8.81 -2.67 4.82
N PRO A 275 7.77 -1.83 4.63
CA PRO A 275 6.37 -2.28 4.65
C PRO A 275 6.04 -3.37 3.62
N MET A 276 6.71 -3.38 2.46
CA MET A 276 6.49 -4.42 1.46
C MET A 276 7.06 -5.79 1.91
N ALA A 277 8.13 -5.80 2.72
CA ALA A 277 8.64 -7.03 3.31
C ALA A 277 7.62 -7.64 4.30
N GLU A 278 6.92 -6.81 5.09
CA GLU A 278 5.81 -7.26 5.95
C GLU A 278 4.66 -7.85 5.13
N VAL A 279 4.27 -7.20 4.02
CA VAL A 279 3.21 -7.71 3.13
C VAL A 279 3.57 -9.09 2.58
N ILE A 280 4.81 -9.29 2.15
CA ILE A 280 5.24 -10.60 1.65
C ILE A 280 5.27 -11.62 2.76
N SER A 281 5.81 -11.25 3.93
CA SER A 281 5.94 -12.15 5.07
C SER A 281 4.58 -12.59 5.61
N GLY A 282 3.62 -11.68 5.75
CA GLY A 282 2.29 -11.98 6.30
C GLY A 282 1.25 -12.49 5.30
N SER A 283 1.44 -12.24 4.00
CA SER A 283 0.43 -12.52 2.97
C SER A 283 0.98 -13.26 1.75
N LEU A 284 1.72 -12.57 0.87
CA LEU A 284 1.95 -13.04 -0.50
C LEU A 284 2.75 -14.36 -0.56
N GLN A 285 3.66 -14.59 0.39
CA GLN A 285 4.42 -15.84 0.44
C GLN A 285 3.53 -17.09 0.64
N HIS A 286 2.29 -16.92 1.12
CA HIS A 286 1.36 -18.02 1.36
C HIS A 286 0.43 -18.32 0.17
N LEU A 287 0.41 -17.46 -0.86
CA LEU A 287 -0.44 -17.65 -2.04
C LEU A 287 0.06 -18.79 -2.94
N SER A 288 -0.83 -19.38 -3.73
CA SER A 288 -0.43 -20.41 -4.69
C SER A 288 0.52 -19.81 -5.75
N ALA A 289 1.38 -20.65 -6.33
CA ALA A 289 2.26 -20.20 -7.43
C ALA A 289 1.45 -19.68 -8.64
N SER A 290 0.29 -20.28 -8.90
CA SER A 290 -0.64 -19.84 -9.95
C SER A 290 -1.14 -18.42 -9.70
N ASP A 291 -1.61 -18.11 -8.49
CA ASP A 291 -2.10 -16.78 -8.15
C ASP A 291 -0.99 -15.73 -8.17
N ILE A 292 0.21 -16.06 -7.68
CA ILE A 292 1.36 -15.14 -7.77
C ILE A 292 1.75 -14.88 -9.23
N ASN A 293 1.74 -15.90 -10.07
CA ASN A 293 2.01 -15.73 -11.50
C ASN A 293 0.92 -14.90 -12.18
N ALA A 294 -0.36 -15.11 -11.85
CA ALA A 294 -1.48 -14.32 -12.32
C ALA A 294 -1.32 -12.83 -11.94
N MET A 295 -1.00 -12.55 -10.67
CA MET A 295 -0.69 -11.18 -10.21
C MET A 295 0.49 -10.58 -10.99
N ALA A 296 1.56 -11.34 -11.23
CA ALA A 296 2.70 -10.89 -12.01
C ALA A 296 2.33 -10.58 -13.47
N ILE A 297 1.50 -11.41 -14.11
CA ILE A 297 0.97 -11.18 -15.46
C ILE A 297 0.18 -9.88 -15.52
N TYR A 298 -0.80 -9.71 -14.61
CA TYR A 298 -1.61 -8.50 -14.55
C TYR A 298 -0.75 -7.26 -14.30
N LEU A 299 0.15 -7.32 -13.32
CA LEU A 299 1.04 -6.20 -13.06
C LEU A 299 1.82 -5.85 -14.32
N LYS A 300 2.41 -6.83 -15.02
CA LYS A 300 3.23 -6.62 -16.24
C LYS A 300 2.47 -5.91 -17.35
N SER A 301 1.16 -6.10 -17.45
CA SER A 301 0.35 -5.46 -18.49
C SER A 301 -0.06 -4.03 -18.19
N ILE A 302 0.15 -3.53 -16.96
CA ILE A 302 -0.27 -2.17 -16.60
C ILE A 302 0.44 -1.17 -17.51
N PRO A 303 -0.30 -0.29 -18.23
CA PRO A 303 0.27 0.63 -19.18
C PRO A 303 1.40 1.46 -18.60
N HIS A 304 2.47 1.59 -19.38
CA HIS A 304 3.57 2.47 -19.04
C HIS A 304 3.19 3.89 -19.40
N VAL A 305 3.20 4.77 -18.40
CA VAL A 305 3.19 6.20 -18.65
C VAL A 305 4.63 6.66 -18.53
N ASP A 306 5.24 7.02 -19.66
CA ASP A 306 6.54 7.68 -19.65
C ASP A 306 6.36 8.99 -18.89
N THR A 307 7.17 9.21 -17.85
CA THR A 307 7.06 10.47 -17.11
C THR A 307 7.59 11.59 -18.01
N ILE A 308 6.78 12.63 -18.22
CA ILE A 308 7.17 13.85 -18.92
C ILE A 308 8.42 14.44 -18.25
N ALA A 309 9.38 14.80 -19.11
CA ALA A 309 10.55 15.62 -18.89
C ALA A 309 11.33 15.31 -17.59
N GLN A 310 12.40 14.54 -17.77
CA GLN A 310 13.65 14.85 -17.10
C GLN A 310 13.75 16.38 -16.96
N SER A 311 14.00 16.89 -15.75
CA SER A 311 14.87 18.06 -15.70
C SER A 311 16.03 17.68 -16.58
N GLU A 312 16.21 18.34 -17.73
CA GLU A 312 17.49 18.28 -18.41
C GLU A 312 18.49 18.51 -17.30
N LEU A 313 19.27 17.47 -16.97
CA LEU A 313 20.35 17.64 -16.04
C LEU A 313 21.23 18.65 -16.75
N GLY A 314 21.14 19.91 -16.34
CA GLY A 314 22.08 20.93 -16.77
C GLY A 314 23.50 20.41 -16.51
N GLU A 315 24.49 21.00 -17.17
CA GLU A 315 25.88 20.62 -16.94
C GLU A 315 26.16 20.47 -15.44
N VAL A 316 26.64 19.29 -15.04
CA VAL A 316 26.98 18.98 -13.66
C VAL A 316 27.95 20.05 -13.17
N SER A 317 27.53 20.83 -12.17
CA SER A 317 28.35 21.88 -11.62
C SER A 317 29.62 21.30 -10.99
N LYS A 318 30.69 22.10 -10.89
CA LYS A 318 31.92 21.69 -10.19
C LYS A 318 31.66 21.20 -8.76
N GLN A 319 30.64 21.75 -8.11
CA GLN A 319 30.22 21.35 -6.78
C GLN A 319 29.59 19.95 -6.78
N GLU A 320 28.68 19.67 -7.73
CA GLU A 320 28.10 18.34 -7.89
C GLU A 320 29.15 17.30 -8.27
N GLU A 321 30.12 17.65 -9.11
CA GLU A 321 31.24 16.76 -9.44
C GLU A 321 32.07 16.41 -8.20
N ALA A 322 32.34 17.39 -7.33
CA ALA A 322 33.05 17.16 -6.07
C ALA A 322 32.26 16.22 -5.13
N VAL A 323 30.94 16.42 -5.02
CA VAL A 323 30.04 15.54 -4.25
C VAL A 323 30.06 14.12 -4.81
N LEU A 324 29.98 13.95 -6.13
CA LEU A 324 30.02 12.64 -6.77
C LEU A 324 31.37 11.94 -6.60
N LYS A 325 32.49 12.67 -6.66
CA LYS A 325 33.83 12.13 -6.37
C LYS A 325 33.96 11.65 -4.92
N GLN A 326 33.40 12.39 -3.96
CA GLN A 326 33.33 11.95 -2.57
C GLN A 326 32.44 10.70 -2.43
N GLY A 327 31.26 10.71 -3.06
CA GLY A 327 30.34 9.58 -3.07
C GLY A 327 30.96 8.31 -3.64
N ALA A 328 31.73 8.40 -4.72
CA ALA A 328 32.46 7.29 -5.31
C ALA A 328 33.49 6.67 -4.34
N LYS A 329 34.25 7.52 -3.62
CA LYS A 329 35.22 7.04 -2.61
C LYS A 329 34.53 6.33 -1.45
N LEU A 330 33.40 6.86 -0.99
CA LEU A 330 32.59 6.23 0.06
C LEU A 330 32.00 4.91 -0.42
N TYR A 331 31.51 4.85 -1.66
CA TYR A 331 30.98 3.64 -2.26
C TYR A 331 32.03 2.53 -2.33
N GLU A 332 33.23 2.84 -2.81
CA GLU A 332 34.33 1.87 -2.89
C GLU A 332 34.70 1.35 -1.49
N LYS A 333 34.72 2.23 -0.49
CA LYS A 333 35.10 1.88 0.88
C LYS A 333 34.06 1.00 1.59
N TYR A 334 32.77 1.28 1.41
CA TYR A 334 31.71 0.71 2.26
C TYR A 334 30.71 -0.18 1.54
N CYS A 335 30.57 -0.05 0.21
CA CYS A 335 29.46 -0.64 -0.53
C CYS A 335 29.91 -1.66 -1.59
N ALA A 336 31.08 -1.46 -2.21
CA ALA A 336 31.53 -2.21 -3.37
C ALA A 336 31.80 -3.70 -3.09
N GLU A 337 32.13 -4.09 -1.86
CA GLU A 337 32.33 -5.51 -1.50
C GLU A 337 31.08 -6.36 -1.81
N CYS A 338 29.92 -5.83 -1.46
CA CYS A 338 28.62 -6.46 -1.66
C CYS A 338 27.99 -6.10 -3.02
N HIS A 339 27.95 -4.80 -3.36
CA HIS A 339 27.25 -4.30 -4.55
C HIS A 339 28.10 -4.27 -5.82
N LYS A 340 29.39 -4.60 -5.73
CA LYS A 340 30.38 -4.58 -6.81
C LYS A 340 30.63 -3.16 -7.34
N SER A 341 31.81 -2.94 -7.93
CA SER A 341 32.19 -1.64 -8.48
C SER A 341 31.30 -1.19 -9.65
N ASP A 342 30.68 -2.14 -10.35
CA ASP A 342 29.73 -1.88 -11.44
C ASP A 342 28.25 -1.81 -10.99
N GLY A 343 27.99 -1.88 -9.69
CA GLY A 343 26.65 -1.78 -9.12
C GLY A 343 25.72 -2.94 -9.47
N LYS A 344 26.21 -4.04 -10.05
CA LYS A 344 25.38 -5.21 -10.40
C LYS A 344 25.06 -6.10 -9.20
N GLY A 345 25.81 -5.97 -8.11
CA GLY A 345 25.68 -6.84 -6.94
C GLY A 345 25.93 -8.31 -7.27
N ALA A 346 25.32 -9.18 -6.48
CA ALA A 346 25.34 -10.63 -6.64
C ALA A 346 23.95 -11.18 -6.25
N PRO A 347 22.98 -11.12 -7.18
CA PRO A 347 21.60 -11.53 -6.91
C PRO A 347 21.49 -13.03 -6.60
N PRO A 348 20.47 -13.46 -5.82
CA PRO A 348 19.47 -12.63 -5.16
C PRO A 348 19.94 -12.05 -3.80
N GLY A 349 21.14 -12.43 -3.33
CA GLY A 349 21.63 -12.03 -2.01
C GLY A 349 21.96 -10.54 -1.92
N TYR A 350 22.68 -10.02 -2.90
CA TYR A 350 23.02 -8.60 -2.99
C TYR A 350 22.34 -8.01 -4.24
N PRO A 351 21.24 -7.25 -4.08
CA PRO A 351 20.45 -6.79 -5.22
C PRO A 351 21.26 -5.81 -6.09
N PRO A 352 20.96 -5.76 -7.40
CA PRO A 352 21.59 -4.80 -8.29
C PRO A 352 21.17 -3.38 -7.88
N LEU A 353 22.13 -2.45 -7.89
CA LEU A 353 21.87 -1.01 -7.81
C LEU A 353 21.67 -0.41 -9.20
N VAL A 354 22.25 -1.02 -10.24
CA VAL A 354 22.00 -0.62 -11.62
C VAL A 354 20.56 -0.92 -12.03
N GLY A 355 19.87 0.05 -12.63
CA GLY A 355 18.52 -0.13 -13.17
C GLY A 355 17.44 -0.38 -12.11
N THR A 356 17.73 -0.09 -10.83
CA THR A 356 16.78 -0.28 -9.73
C THR A 356 15.82 0.91 -9.62
N ARG A 357 14.51 0.63 -9.71
CA ARG A 357 13.46 1.66 -9.78
C ARG A 357 13.40 2.61 -8.59
N SER A 358 13.68 2.12 -7.38
CA SER A 358 13.68 2.96 -6.17
C SER A 358 14.78 4.02 -6.18
N LEU A 359 15.86 3.80 -6.93
CA LEU A 359 16.97 4.76 -7.06
C LEU A 359 16.66 5.87 -8.06
N ALA A 360 15.89 5.57 -9.11
CA ALA A 360 15.47 6.55 -10.09
C ALA A 360 14.12 7.22 -9.75
N ALA A 361 13.48 6.82 -8.64
CA ALA A 361 12.30 7.49 -8.12
C ALA A 361 12.59 8.95 -7.73
N ARG A 362 11.59 9.82 -7.91
CA ARG A 362 11.66 11.25 -7.58
C ARG A 362 12.05 11.50 -6.12
N SER A 363 11.53 10.68 -5.20
CA SER A 363 11.88 10.75 -3.78
C SER A 363 13.14 9.93 -3.49
N PRO A 364 14.17 10.50 -2.83
CA PRO A 364 15.36 9.76 -2.41
C PRO A 364 15.22 9.04 -1.06
N ILE A 365 14.03 9.06 -0.46
CA ILE A 365 13.82 8.55 0.90
C ILE A 365 14.22 7.07 1.06
N ASN A 366 13.89 6.21 0.11
CA ASN A 366 14.21 4.78 0.20
C ASN A 366 15.72 4.52 0.25
N PRO A 367 16.54 4.99 -0.73
CA PRO A 367 17.97 4.75 -0.65
C PRO A 367 18.64 5.43 0.55
N ILE A 368 18.19 6.63 0.96
CA ILE A 368 18.69 7.27 2.19
C ILE A 368 18.45 6.35 3.39
N ARG A 369 17.24 5.81 3.53
CA ARG A 369 16.90 4.91 4.64
C ARG A 369 17.67 3.60 4.62
N ILE A 370 17.84 3.00 3.45
CA ILE A 370 18.60 1.75 3.33
C ILE A 370 20.07 1.97 3.73
N VAL A 371 20.69 3.09 3.35
CA VAL A 371 22.05 3.42 3.78
C VAL A 371 22.12 3.70 5.27
N LEU A 372 21.20 4.50 5.82
CA LEU A 372 21.20 4.85 7.24
C LEU A 372 20.94 3.63 8.14
N ASN A 373 19.87 2.89 7.85
CA ASN A 373 19.30 1.92 8.77
C ASN A 373 19.61 0.47 8.38
N GLY A 374 20.12 0.24 7.17
CA GLY A 374 20.28 -1.11 6.65
C GLY A 374 18.94 -1.84 6.54
N GLY A 375 18.99 -3.15 6.71
CA GLY A 375 17.79 -3.98 6.84
C GLY A 375 17.89 -5.31 6.10
N TYR A 376 16.82 -6.09 6.19
CA TYR A 376 16.74 -7.42 5.61
C TYR A 376 15.52 -7.54 4.69
N PRO A 377 15.64 -8.24 3.55
CA PRO A 377 14.49 -8.79 2.85
C PRO A 377 13.71 -9.77 3.76
N PRO A 378 12.43 -10.06 3.46
CA PRO A 378 11.63 -10.91 4.32
C PRO A 378 12.16 -12.35 4.33
N THR A 379 12.07 -12.99 5.50
CA THR A 379 12.31 -14.43 5.62
C THR A 379 11.09 -15.16 5.07
N THR A 380 11.31 -15.99 4.06
CA THR A 380 10.27 -16.81 3.42
C THR A 380 10.78 -18.22 3.15
N LYS A 381 9.90 -19.14 2.74
CA LYS A 381 10.34 -20.48 2.27
C LYS A 381 11.35 -20.39 1.12
N GLY A 382 11.23 -19.40 0.24
CA GLY A 382 12.15 -19.19 -0.89
C GLY A 382 13.37 -18.32 -0.56
N ASN A 383 13.40 -17.72 0.63
CA ASN A 383 14.51 -16.89 1.13
C ASN A 383 14.66 -17.07 2.66
N PRO A 384 15.07 -18.27 3.12
CA PRO A 384 15.04 -18.60 4.55
C PRO A 384 16.16 -17.94 5.37
N ARG A 385 17.21 -17.45 4.69
CA ARG A 385 18.38 -16.79 5.29
C ARG A 385 18.71 -15.53 4.48
N PRO A 386 17.93 -14.45 4.63
CA PRO A 386 18.14 -13.22 3.87
C PRO A 386 19.50 -12.59 4.20
N TYR A 387 20.23 -12.17 3.17
CA TYR A 387 21.41 -11.31 3.35
C TYR A 387 20.94 -9.90 3.73
N GLY A 388 21.59 -9.31 4.73
CA GLY A 388 21.27 -7.98 5.23
C GLY A 388 22.15 -6.89 4.64
N MET A 389 21.59 -5.68 4.53
CA MET A 389 22.35 -4.44 4.34
C MET A 389 22.77 -3.91 5.72
N PRO A 390 24.05 -3.64 5.97
CA PRO A 390 24.49 -3.03 7.23
C PRO A 390 24.00 -1.58 7.35
N PRO A 391 23.69 -1.11 8.57
CA PRO A 391 23.40 0.30 8.82
C PRO A 391 24.68 1.14 8.80
N PHE A 392 24.62 2.35 8.24
CA PHE A 392 25.74 3.31 8.22
C PHE A 392 25.45 4.63 8.95
N ALA A 393 24.34 4.70 9.70
CA ALA A 393 23.95 5.92 10.41
C ALA A 393 24.99 6.38 11.44
N VAL A 394 25.81 5.50 12.01
CA VAL A 394 26.81 5.89 13.02
C VAL A 394 28.18 6.18 12.40
N GLU A 395 28.46 5.63 11.23
CA GLU A 395 29.73 5.77 10.51
C GLU A 395 29.76 6.96 9.56
N LEU A 396 28.59 7.34 9.00
CA LEU A 396 28.48 8.39 7.99
C LEU A 396 27.63 9.57 8.46
N ASN A 397 28.16 10.77 8.31
CA ASN A 397 27.40 12.01 8.53
C ASN A 397 26.45 12.31 7.36
N ASP A 398 25.59 13.33 7.51
CA ASP A 398 24.57 13.67 6.50
C ASP A 398 25.13 14.02 5.13
N SER A 399 26.27 14.71 5.09
CA SER A 399 26.94 15.06 3.84
C SER A 399 27.52 13.84 3.13
N GLU A 400 28.06 12.89 3.90
CA GLU A 400 28.62 11.65 3.36
C GLU A 400 27.51 10.73 2.83
N VAL A 401 26.41 10.58 3.56
CA VAL A 401 25.24 9.82 3.10
C VAL A 401 24.65 10.46 1.84
N ALA A 402 24.51 11.79 1.83
CA ALA A 402 24.03 12.52 0.66
C ALA A 402 24.94 12.29 -0.56
N ALA A 403 26.26 12.32 -0.37
CA ALA A 403 27.23 12.07 -1.43
C ALA A 403 27.16 10.65 -1.99
N VAL A 404 27.18 9.61 -1.14
CA VAL A 404 27.14 8.21 -1.60
C VAL A 404 25.80 7.85 -2.25
N VAL A 405 24.68 8.34 -1.70
CA VAL A 405 23.36 8.10 -2.29
C VAL A 405 23.22 8.83 -3.63
N SER A 406 23.74 10.06 -3.74
CA SER A 406 23.78 10.79 -5.01
C SER A 406 24.56 10.01 -6.06
N TYR A 407 25.76 9.52 -5.71
CA TYR A 407 26.58 8.71 -6.60
C TYR A 407 25.85 7.45 -7.08
N ILE A 408 25.21 6.69 -6.17
CA ILE A 408 24.45 5.48 -6.52
C ILE A 408 23.27 5.81 -7.47
N ARG A 409 22.60 6.94 -7.27
CA ARG A 409 21.42 7.36 -8.06
C ARG A 409 21.76 7.88 -9.46
N THR A 410 22.99 8.30 -9.70
CA THR A 410 23.44 8.86 -10.99
C THR A 410 24.48 8.00 -11.72
N SER A 411 24.97 6.93 -11.08
CA SER A 411 25.94 6.00 -11.68
C SER A 411 25.28 4.89 -12.51
N TRP A 412 26.08 4.26 -13.38
CA TRP A 412 25.70 3.08 -14.18
C TRP A 412 24.44 3.26 -15.05
N GLY A 413 24.15 4.49 -15.46
CA GLY A 413 22.96 4.82 -16.26
C GLY A 413 21.69 5.04 -15.44
N ASN A 414 21.78 5.06 -14.10
CA ASN A 414 20.69 5.47 -13.24
C ASN A 414 20.37 6.97 -13.46
N LYS A 415 19.09 7.31 -13.41
CA LYS A 415 18.57 8.66 -13.70
C LYS A 415 17.92 9.33 -12.50
N GLY A 416 18.41 9.04 -11.29
CA GLY A 416 17.93 9.66 -10.08
C GLY A 416 18.54 11.06 -9.85
N ASN A 417 17.80 11.93 -9.17
CA ASN A 417 18.31 13.24 -8.77
C ASN A 417 19.37 13.14 -7.65
N MET A 418 20.24 14.15 -7.57
CA MET A 418 21.14 14.39 -6.44
C MET A 418 20.36 14.49 -5.12
N VAL A 419 21.04 14.17 -4.01
CA VAL A 419 20.51 14.20 -2.64
C VAL A 419 21.27 15.26 -1.85
N SER A 420 20.55 16.07 -1.08
CA SER A 420 21.15 17.06 -0.19
C SER A 420 21.35 16.52 1.23
N PRO A 421 22.28 17.08 2.02
CA PRO A 421 22.41 16.74 3.45
C PRO A 421 21.11 17.02 4.24
N ILE A 422 20.32 18.01 3.83
CA ILE A 422 19.03 18.35 4.45
C ILE A 422 18.01 17.21 4.25
N ASP A 423 18.01 16.59 3.07
CA ASP A 423 17.16 15.41 2.81
C ASP A 423 17.54 14.27 3.74
N VAL A 424 18.83 14.04 3.98
CA VAL A 424 19.32 13.00 4.90
C VAL A 424 18.93 13.32 6.34
N GLY A 425 19.20 14.55 6.81
CA GLY A 425 18.88 14.97 8.17
C GLY A 425 17.39 14.84 8.49
N ARG A 426 16.51 15.10 7.51
CA ARG A 426 15.05 14.88 7.64
C ARG A 426 14.69 13.42 7.94
N PHE A 427 15.44 12.46 7.40
CA PHE A 427 15.13 11.03 7.53
C PHE A 427 15.99 10.28 8.55
N ARG A 428 17.06 10.88 9.06
CA ARG A 428 17.90 10.29 10.12
C ARG A 428 17.14 10.04 11.42
N GLY A 429 16.15 10.87 11.73
CA GLY A 429 15.26 10.68 12.89
C GLY A 429 14.01 9.83 12.62
N ALA A 430 13.88 9.23 11.42
CA ALA A 430 12.70 8.44 11.10
C ALA A 430 12.70 7.11 11.89
N PRO A 431 11.56 6.67 12.44
CA PRO A 431 11.47 5.41 13.17
C PRO A 431 11.99 4.21 12.36
N ILE A 432 12.77 3.36 13.02
CA ILE A 432 13.14 2.01 12.55
C ILE A 432 12.05 1.09 13.10
N GLU A 433 11.00 0.85 12.32
CA GLU A 433 9.95 -0.13 12.66
C GLU A 433 10.33 -1.54 12.24
#